data_AF-A0A448X184-F1
#
_entry.id   AF-A0A448X184-F1
#
_cell.length_a   1.000
_cell.length_b   1.000
_cell.length_c   1.000
_cell.angle_alpha   90.00
_cell.angle_beta   90.00
_cell.angle_gamma   90.00
#
_symmetry.space_group_name_H-M   'P 1'
#
loop_
_entity.id
_entity.type
_entity.pdbx_description
1 polymer ?
#
loop_
_entity_poly.entity_id
_entity_poly.type
_entity_poly.pdbx_seq_one_letter_code
_entity_poly.pdbx_strand_id
1 'polypeptide(L)' 'MQAKANGQHTVPQIFINGKHIGGCDDLYKLEEQVDADLKPVLNV' A
#
# COMPACT_ATOMS: atom_id res chain seq x y z
N MET A 1 -18.97 0.15 -3.25
CA MET A 1 -17.53 0.36 -3.53
C MET A 1 -16.99 1.60 -2.80
N GLN A 2 -17.64 2.77 -2.87
CA GLN A 2 -17.16 4.01 -2.22
C GLN A 2 -16.91 3.91 -0.71
N ALA A 3 -17.79 3.22 0.03
CA ALA A 3 -17.60 2.96 1.47
C ALA A 3 -16.35 2.13 1.78
N LYS A 4 -15.88 1.30 0.82
CA LYS A 4 -14.68 0.47 0.98
C LYS A 4 -13.40 1.26 0.67
N ALA A 5 -13.50 2.34 -0.10
CA ALA A 5 -12.38 3.16 -0.53
C ALA A 5 -12.11 4.37 0.40
N ASN A 6 -12.78 4.45 1.57
CA ASN A 6 -12.74 5.61 2.47
C ASN A 6 -13.04 6.95 1.76
N GLY A 7 -13.91 6.95 0.75
CA GLY A 7 -14.25 8.16 -0.01
C GLY A 7 -13.22 8.57 -1.06
N GLN A 8 -12.20 7.75 -1.37
CA GLN A 8 -11.39 7.98 -2.57
C GLN A 8 -12.22 7.78 -3.84
N HIS A 9 -12.08 8.73 -4.76
CA HIS A 9 -12.75 8.77 -6.06
C HIS A 9 -11.79 8.51 -7.23
N THR A 10 -10.49 8.43 -6.96
CA THR A 10 -9.44 8.17 -7.93
C THR A 10 -9.27 6.67 -8.17
N VAL A 11 -8.59 6.31 -9.26
CA VAL A 11 -8.24 4.92 -9.58
C VAL A 11 -6.74 4.84 -9.88
N PRO A 12 -6.07 3.70 -9.62
CA PRO A 12 -6.59 2.44 -9.07
C PRO A 12 -6.83 2.48 -7.55
N GLN A 13 -7.78 1.66 -7.06
CA GLN A 13 -8.02 1.43 -5.63
C GLN A 13 -7.57 0.02 -5.23
N ILE A 14 -6.55 -0.07 -4.39
CA ILE A 14 -5.82 -1.30 -4.07
C ILE A 14 -6.32 -1.88 -2.75
N PHE A 15 -6.62 -3.18 -2.76
CA PHE A 15 -7.08 -3.93 -1.59
C PHE A 15 -6.24 -5.20 -1.41
N ILE A 16 -5.73 -5.43 -0.20
CA ILE A 16 -4.98 -6.65 0.16
C ILE A 16 -5.70 -7.30 1.34
N ASN A 17 -6.06 -8.58 1.23
CA ASN A 17 -6.81 -9.33 2.26
C ASN A 17 -8.09 -8.60 2.73
N GLY A 18 -8.78 -7.91 1.82
CA GLY A 18 -10.00 -7.15 2.13
C GLY A 18 -9.78 -5.80 2.82
N LYS A 19 -8.54 -5.46 3.18
CA LYS A 19 -8.16 -4.13 3.70
C LYS A 19 -7.87 -3.18 2.54
N HIS A 20 -8.42 -1.97 2.62
CA HIS A 20 -8.09 -0.89 1.69
C HIS A 20 -6.69 -0.35 1.97
N ILE A 21 -5.82 -0.37 0.96
CA ILE A 21 -4.45 0.12 1.05
C ILE A 21 -4.36 1.56 0.53
N GLY A 22 -5.14 1.90 -0.50
CA GLY A 22 -5.14 3.21 -1.13
C GLY A 22 -4.85 3.11 -2.62
N GLY A 23 -4.13 4.09 -3.18
CA GLY A 23 -3.74 4.14 -4.59
C GLY A 23 -2.39 3.48 -4.88
N CYS A 24 -1.89 3.71 -6.10
CA CYS A 24 -0.58 3.22 -6.52
C CYS A 24 0.56 3.75 -5.62
N ASP A 25 0.51 5.03 -5.27
CA ASP A 25 1.52 5.67 -4.39
C ASP A 25 1.55 5.05 -3.00
N ASP A 26 0.38 4.69 -2.46
CA ASP A 26 0.27 4.08 -1.14
C ASP A 26 0.87 2.67 -1.14
N LEU A 27 0.74 1.94 -2.25
CA LEU A 27 1.41 0.64 -2.43
C LEU A 27 2.93 0.79 -2.49
N TYR A 28 3.45 1.74 -3.26
CA TYR A 28 4.90 1.97 -3.36
C TYR A 28 5.52 2.43 -2.04
N LYS A 29 4.83 3.28 -1.27
CA LYS A 29 5.27 3.65 0.09
C LYS A 29 5.36 2.45 1.02
N LEU A 30 4.41 1.52 0.91
CA LEU A 30 4.43 0.30 1.72
C LEU A 30 5.58 -0.62 1.31
N GLU A 31 5.89 -0.73 0.01
CA GLU A 31 7.05 -1.46 -0.49
C GLU A 31 8.37 -0.85 0.02
N GLU A 32 8.50 0.47 -0.05
CA GLU A 32 9.68 1.19 0.46
C GLU A 32 9.87 0.98 1.97
N GLN A 33 8.79 0.97 2.76
CA GLN A 33 8.85 0.69 4.19
C GLN A 33 9.34 -0.73 4.48
N VAL A 34 8.78 -1.72 3.77
CA VAL A 34 9.21 -3.12 3.93
C VAL A 34 10.68 -3.29 3.54
N ASP A 35 11.10 -2.65 2.46
CA ASP A 35 12.49 -2.68 2.00
C ASP A 35 13.43 -1.99 3.01
N ALA A 36 13.04 -0.85 3.57
CA ALA A 36 13.79 -0.15 4.60
C ALA A 36 13.95 -0.97 5.90
N ASP A 37 12.91 -1.69 6.31
CA ASP A 37 12.96 -2.58 7.48
C ASP A 37 13.81 -3.83 7.23
N LEU A 38 13.88 -4.29 5.98
CA LEU A 38 14.57 -5.53 5.61
C LEU A 38 16.05 -5.32 5.25
N LYS A 39 16.42 -4.18 4.65
CA LYS A 39 17.80 -3.78 4.33
C LYS A 39 18.83 -3.87 5.46
N PRO A 40 18.51 -3.58 6.73
CA PRO A 40 19.46 -3.79 7.82
C PRO A 40 19.55 -5.25 8.29
N VAL A 41 18.60 -6.10 7.91
CA VAL A 41 18.52 -7.52 8.33
C VAL A 41 19.12 -8.45 7.26
N LEU A 42 18.85 -8.14 5.99
CA LEU A 42 19.56 -8.74 4.87
C LEU A 42 20.86 -7.96 4.70
N ASN A 43 22.00 -8.59 4.87
CA ASN A 43 23.31 -7.99 4.54
C ASN A 43 23.45 -7.82 3.00
N VAL A 44 22.59 -7.00 2.40
CA VAL A 44 22.58 -6.63 0.97
C VAL A 44 22.68 -5.12 0.83
#